data_AF-A0AA38C994-F1
#
_entry.id   AF-A0AA38C994-F1
#
_cell.length_a   1.000
_cell.length_b   1.000
_cell.length_c   1.000
_cell.angle_alpha   90.00
_cell.angle_beta   90.00
_cell.angle_gamma   90.00
#
_symmetry.space_group_name_H-M   'P 1'
#
loop_
_entity.id
_entity.type
_entity.pdbx_description
1 polymer ?
#
loop_
_entity_poly.entity_id
_entity_poly.type
_entity_poly.pdbx_seq_one_letter_code
_entity_poly.pdbx_strand_id
1 'polypeptide(L)' 'MTQLEKHAFAVVKAVKIFRYYILNSHMVVLVPDTAVKSILTQQELGSLRGNWIAKVQEYDLDIKPTKL' A
#
# COMPACT_ATOMS: atom_id res chain seq x y z
N MET A 1 15.04 2.69 7.73
CA MET A 1 13.85 2.85 6.88
C MET A 1 14.20 3.76 5.72
N THR A 2 14.28 3.19 4.51
CA THR A 2 14.63 3.92 3.29
C THR A 2 13.48 4.84 2.85
N GLN A 3 13.74 5.78 1.93
CA GLN A 3 12.68 6.66 1.41
C GLN A 3 11.53 5.88 0.77
N LEU A 4 11.84 4.77 0.10
CA LEU A 4 10.86 3.92 -0.55
C LEU A 4 9.95 3.21 0.47
N GLU A 5 10.53 2.68 1.55
CA GLU A 5 9.75 2.09 2.66
C GLU A 5 8.84 3.11 3.33
N LYS A 6 9.27 4.38 3.45
CA LYS A 6 8.43 5.45 4.00
C LYS A 6 7.20 5.72 3.13
N HIS A 7 7.37 5.72 1.81
CA HIS A 7 6.24 5.85 0.87
C HIS A 7 5.28 4.66 0.97
N ALA A 8 5.79 3.42 0.99
CA ALA A 8 4.96 2.23 1.17
C ALA A 8 4.19 2.27 2.50
N PHE A 9 4.86 2.66 3.59
CA PHE A 9 4.21 2.80 4.89
C PHE A 9 3.15 3.91 4.93
N ALA A 10 3.36 5.00 4.19
CA ALA A 10 2.38 6.07 4.06
C ALA A 10 1.07 5.56 3.42
N VAL A 11 1.16 4.71 2.40
CA VAL A 11 -0.02 4.04 1.79
C VAL A 11 -0.74 3.19 2.83
N VAL A 12 -0.01 2.34 3.57
CA VAL A 12 -0.59 1.47 4.62
C VAL A 12 -1.30 2.29 5.70
N LYS A 13 -0.71 3.43 6.09
CA LYS A 13 -1.32 4.39 7.02
C LYS A 13 -2.59 5.01 6.44
N ALA A 14 -2.57 5.42 5.17
CA ALA A 14 -3.74 6.00 4.51
C ALA A 14 -4.90 5.00 4.44
N VAL A 15 -4.64 3.76 4.01
CA VAL A 15 -5.62 2.67 3.99
C VAL A 15 -6.23 2.45 5.38
N LYS A 16 -5.41 2.46 6.44
CA LYS A 16 -5.90 2.33 7.82
C LYS A 16 -6.81 3.49 8.24
N ILE A 17 -6.48 4.73 7.85
CA ILE A 17 -7.26 5.92 8.19
C ILE A 17 -8.60 5.90 7.43
N PHE A 18 -8.56 5.59 6.14
CA PHE A 18 -9.73 5.63 5.28
C PHE A 18 -10.53 4.32 5.27
N ARG A 19 -10.17 3.32 6.07
CA ARG A 19 -10.76 1.96 6.08
C ARG A 19 -12.29 1.92 5.97
N TYR A 20 -12.99 2.83 6.63
CA TYR A 20 -14.46 2.87 6.65
C TYR A 20 -15.07 3.42 5.35
N TYR A 21 -14.32 4.23 4.62
CA TYR A 21 -14.73 4.83 3.34
C TYR A 21 -14.42 3.92 2.15
N ILE A 22 -13.43 3.06 2.30
CA ILE A 22 -12.88 2.26 1.19
C ILE A 22 -13.29 0.79 1.28
N LEU A 23 -13.95 0.40 2.37
CA LEU A 23 -14.46 -0.95 2.54
C LEU A 23 -15.44 -1.27 1.40
N ASN A 24 -15.25 -2.41 0.75
CA ASN A 24 -16.05 -2.86 -0.41
C ASN A 24 -16.06 -1.90 -1.61
N SER A 25 -15.05 -1.02 -1.74
CA SER A 25 -14.92 -0.11 -2.88
C SER A 25 -13.61 -0.38 -3.62
N HIS A 26 -13.65 -0.30 -4.95
CA HIS A 26 -12.45 -0.31 -5.77
C HIS A 26 -11.76 1.06 -5.67
N MET A 27 -10.50 1.08 -5.28
CA MET A 27 -9.73 2.31 -5.11
C MET A 27 -8.42 2.29 -5.88
N VAL A 28 -8.05 3.45 -6.42
CA VAL A 28 -6.76 3.63 -7.12
C VAL A 28 -5.83 4.45 -6.24
N VAL A 29 -4.71 3.87 -5.86
CA VAL A 29 -3.65 4.55 -5.09
C VAL A 29 -2.58 5.05 -6.05
N LEU A 30 -2.43 6.36 -6.13
CA LEU A 30 -1.40 7.00 -6.94
C LEU A 30 -0.12 7.17 -6.11
N VAL A 31 0.97 6.60 -6.60
CA VAL A 31 2.29 6.67 -5.96
C VAL A 31 3.31 7.33 -6.89
N PRO A 32 4.28 8.09 -6.37
CA PRO A 32 5.29 8.74 -7.19
C PRO A 32 6.30 7.74 -7.79
N ASP A 33 6.49 6.58 -7.15
CA ASP A 33 7.49 5.59 -7.53
C ASP A 33 6.86 4.20 -7.71
N THR A 34 7.13 3.57 -8.84
CA THR A 34 6.67 2.22 -9.21
C THR A 34 7.18 1.14 -8.25
N ALA A 35 8.33 1.35 -7.61
CA ALA A 35 8.91 0.40 -6.66
C ALA A 35 8.06 0.29 -5.38
N VAL A 36 7.20 1.28 -5.07
CA VAL A 36 6.25 1.19 -3.95
C VAL A 36 5.23 0.07 -4.20
N LYS A 37 4.78 -0.08 -5.46
CA LYS A 37 3.92 -1.20 -5.86
C LYS A 37 4.62 -2.51 -5.56
N SER A 38 5.87 -2.66 -5.99
CA SER A 38 6.63 -3.91 -5.76
C SER A 38 6.71 -4.26 -4.28
N ILE A 39 6.99 -3.29 -3.38
CA ILE A 39 7.04 -3.55 -1.93
C ILE A 39 5.69 -4.02 -1.38
N LEU A 40 4.59 -3.38 -1.79
CA LEU A 40 3.24 -3.69 -1.28
C LEU A 40 2.63 -4.95 -1.89
N THR A 41 3.23 -5.48 -2.96
CA THR A 41 2.76 -6.71 -3.65
C THR A 41 3.65 -7.92 -3.36
N GLN A 42 4.89 -7.71 -2.91
CA GLN A 42 5.83 -8.78 -2.62
C GLN A 42 5.35 -9.63 -1.45
N GLN A 43 5.32 -10.94 -1.61
CA GLN A 43 4.87 -11.84 -0.55
C GLN A 43 6.00 -12.01 0.48
N GLU A 44 5.91 -11.31 1.62
CA GLU A 44 6.83 -11.49 2.74
C GLU A 44 6.10 -12.15 3.92
N LEU A 45 6.60 -13.32 4.36
CA LEU A 45 6.04 -14.07 5.49
C LEU A 45 6.74 -13.67 6.80
N GLY A 46 5.96 -13.45 7.86
CA GLY A 46 6.47 -13.36 9.24
C GLY A 46 7.20 -12.06 9.63
N SER A 47 7.21 -11.04 8.77
CA SER A 47 7.88 -9.75 9.03
C SER A 47 6.88 -8.60 9.25
N LEU A 48 7.34 -7.49 9.86
CA LEU A 48 6.55 -6.25 9.98
C LEU A 48 5.96 -5.79 8.63
N ARG A 49 6.72 -5.97 7.54
CA ARG A 49 6.27 -5.70 6.18
C ARG A 49 5.20 -6.67 5.70
N GLY A 50 5.29 -7.95 6.05
CA GLY A 50 4.26 -8.94 5.76
C GLY A 50 2.89 -8.53 6.32
N ASN A 51 2.87 -7.96 7.54
CA ASN A 51 1.64 -7.41 8.12
C ASN A 51 1.09 -6.20 7.35
N TRP A 52 1.96 -5.40 6.72
CA TRP A 52 1.53 -4.27 5.88
C TRP A 52 0.91 -4.76 4.59
N ILE A 53 1.56 -5.72 3.93
CA ILE A 53 1.10 -6.34 2.69
C ILE A 53 -0.25 -7.01 2.91
N ALA A 54 -0.39 -7.84 3.94
CA ALA A 54 -1.65 -8.48 4.28
C ALA A 54 -2.77 -7.44 4.47
N LYS A 55 -2.48 -6.36 5.19
CA LYS A 55 -3.45 -5.29 5.45
C LYS A 55 -3.88 -4.52 4.20
N VAL A 56 -2.98 -4.34 3.23
CA VAL A 56 -3.29 -3.68 1.96
C VAL A 56 -4.06 -4.63 1.05
N GLN A 57 -3.73 -5.93 1.05
CA GLN A 57 -4.41 -6.96 0.27
C GLN A 57 -5.84 -7.26 0.73
N GLU A 58 -6.22 -6.88 1.96
CA GLU A 58 -7.61 -6.94 2.42
C GLU A 58 -8.56 -6.01 1.63
N TYR A 59 -8.04 -5.03 0.89
CA TYR A 59 -8.81 -4.03 0.17
C TYR A 59 -8.61 -4.18 -1.34
N ASP A 60 -9.63 -3.82 -2.11
CA ASP A 60 -9.57 -3.78 -3.57
C ASP A 60 -8.86 -2.49 -4.03
N LEU A 61 -7.52 -2.54 -3.98
CA LEU A 61 -6.64 -1.40 -4.28
C LEU A 61 -5.80 -1.67 -5.52
N ASP A 62 -5.89 -0.77 -6.50
CA ASP A 62 -4.97 -0.74 -7.63
C ASP A 62 -3.91 0.35 -7.45
N ILE A 63 -2.64 -0.06 -7.36
CA ILE A 63 -1.52 0.86 -7.19
C ILE A 63 -0.98 1.23 -8.57
N LYS A 64 -1.04 2.52 -8.90
CA LYS A 64 -0.53 3.08 -10.16
C LYS A 64 0.55 4.12 -9.92
N PRO A 65 1.66 4.10 -10.69
CA PRO A 65 2.61 5.19 -10.68
C PRO A 65 1.97 6.44 -11.31
N THR A 66 2.23 7.61 -10.74
CA THR A 66 1.88 8.89 -11.35
C THR A 66 3.01 9.89 -11.17
N LYS A 67 3.16 10.81 -12.13
CA LYS A 67 3.98 12.01 -11.95
C LYS A 67 3.11 13.06 -11.25
N LEU A 68 3.22 13.15 -9.93
CA LEU A 68 2.67 14.24 -9.12
C LEU A 68 3.63 15.42 -9.12
#